data_AF-A0A2W7PLR2-F1
#
_entry.id   AF-A0A2W7PLR2-F1
#
_cell.length_a   1.000
_cell.length_b   1.000
_cell.length_c   1.000
_cell.angle_alpha   90.00
_cell.angle_beta   90.00
_cell.angle_gamma   90.00
#
_symmetry.space_group_name_H-M   'P 1'
#
loop_
_entity.id
_entity.type
_entity.pdbx_description
1 polymer ?
#
loop_
_entity_poly.entity_id
_entity_poly.type
_entity_poly.pdbx_seq_one_letter_code
_entity_poly.pdbx_strand_id
1 'polypeptide(L)'
;MLGNAFALFWPSRVASRRCRQCETVSAWDNNNDLPLLWPIHAKTRSLLFRLLELMDIHSANQNRSLLEALSVVIEHRSARRNELDAQLDLSFASQR
;
A
#
# COMPACT_ATOMS: atom_id res chain seq x y z
N MET A 1 -16.17 -19.21 4.48
CA MET A 1 -14.88 -19.86 4.15
C MET A 1 -14.19 -19.03 3.08
N LEU A 2 -13.34 -18.08 3.47
CA LEU A 2 -12.41 -17.37 2.57
C LEU A 2 -11.23 -16.97 3.45
N GLY A 3 -10.37 -17.95 3.72
CA GLY A 3 -9.05 -17.75 4.30
C GLY A 3 -8.01 -17.97 3.23
N ASN A 4 -6.86 -17.30 3.36
CA ASN A 4 -5.60 -17.55 2.64
C ASN A 4 -5.35 -16.91 1.27
N ALA A 5 -5.79 -15.67 1.01
CA ALA A 5 -5.15 -14.87 -0.05
C ALA A 5 -3.97 -14.03 0.46
N PHE A 6 -4.00 -13.60 1.73
CA PHE A 6 -3.07 -12.58 2.24
C PHE A 6 -1.71 -13.11 2.76
N ALA A 7 -1.57 -14.42 2.99
CA ALA A 7 -0.28 -15.01 3.36
C ALA A 7 0.77 -14.91 2.24
N LEU A 8 0.35 -14.59 1.01
CA LEU A 8 1.22 -14.32 -0.14
C LEU A 8 1.64 -12.85 -0.26
N PHE A 9 1.03 -11.94 0.50
CA PHE A 9 1.21 -10.49 0.34
C PHE A 9 2.23 -9.88 1.32
N TRP A 10 2.55 -10.55 2.44
CA TRP A 10 3.39 -9.98 3.49
C TRP A 10 4.48 -10.94 3.95
N PRO A 11 5.77 -10.55 3.92
CA PRO A 11 6.84 -11.41 4.39
C PRO A 11 6.83 -11.46 5.92
N SER A 12 6.41 -12.60 6.46
CA SER A 12 6.78 -13.01 7.81
C SER A 12 8.29 -12.89 7.97
N ARG A 13 8.79 -12.31 9.08
CA ARG A 13 10.20 -11.96 9.32
C ARG A 13 11.21 -13.12 9.32
N VAL A 14 10.82 -14.31 8.85
CA VAL A 14 11.68 -15.50 8.73
C VAL A 14 11.51 -16.07 7.32
N ALA A 15 12.25 -15.53 6.34
CA ALA A 15 12.20 -16.01 4.95
C ALA A 15 13.54 -16.64 4.53
N SER A 16 13.54 -17.97 4.43
CA SER A 16 14.61 -18.79 3.88
C SER A 16 14.87 -18.49 2.40
N ARG A 17 16.11 -18.71 1.92
CA ARG A 17 16.61 -18.35 0.57
C ARG A 17 15.76 -18.86 -0.61
N ARG A 18 14.89 -19.86 -0.40
CA ARG A 18 14.01 -20.49 -1.40
C ARG A 18 12.68 -19.74 -1.64
N CYS A 19 12.18 -18.95 -0.69
CA CYS A 19 10.92 -18.19 -0.84
C CYS A 19 11.07 -16.94 -1.73
N ARG A 20 12.26 -16.32 -1.79
CA ARG A 20 12.50 -15.14 -2.64
C ARG A 20 12.28 -15.40 -4.13
N GLN A 21 12.59 -16.62 -4.59
CA GLN A 21 12.35 -17.03 -5.97
C GLN A 21 10.86 -17.26 -6.22
N CYS A 22 10.12 -17.82 -5.27
CA CYS A 22 8.67 -18.00 -5.36
C CYS A 22 7.92 -16.65 -5.36
N GLU A 23 8.30 -15.68 -4.52
CA GLU A 23 7.69 -14.34 -4.46
C GLU A 23 7.86 -13.57 -5.78
N THR A 24 8.99 -13.75 -6.46
CA THR A 24 9.23 -13.13 -7.77
C THR A 24 8.35 -13.76 -8.85
N VAL A 25 8.14 -15.08 -8.82
CA VAL A 25 7.29 -15.80 -9.78
C VAL A 25 5.80 -15.49 -9.57
N SER A 26 5.34 -15.32 -8.33
CA SER A 26 3.95 -14.97 -8.03
C SER A 26 3.58 -13.51 -8.32
N ALA A 27 4.55 -12.59 -8.40
CA ALA A 27 4.28 -11.20 -8.78
C ALA A 27 3.81 -11.06 -10.25
N TRP A 28 4.18 -12.02 -11.10
CA TRP A 28 3.73 -12.07 -12.50
C TRP A 28 2.34 -12.67 -12.66
N ASP A 29 1.84 -13.36 -11.63
CA ASP A 29 0.48 -13.89 -11.65
C ASP A 29 -0.49 -12.81 -11.17
N ASN A 30 -1.54 -12.57 -11.96
CA ASN A 30 -2.61 -11.62 -11.67
C ASN A 30 -2.26 -10.12 -11.68
N ASN A 31 -1.19 -9.70 -12.39
CA ASN A 31 -0.80 -8.29 -12.55
C ASN A 31 -0.56 -7.57 -11.20
N ASN A 32 0.02 -8.30 -10.23
CA ASN A 32 0.30 -7.80 -8.89
C ASN A 32 1.76 -7.31 -8.77
N ASP A 33 1.96 -6.03 -9.06
CA ASP A 33 3.29 -5.39 -9.00
C ASP A 33 3.74 -5.06 -7.55
N LEU A 34 2.88 -5.23 -6.55
CA LEU A 34 3.16 -4.82 -5.17
C LEU A 34 4.38 -5.51 -4.56
N PRO A 35 4.63 -6.83 -4.74
CA PRO A 35 5.84 -7.47 -4.25
C PRO A 35 7.13 -6.90 -4.85
N LEU A 36 7.06 -6.37 -6.08
CA LEU A 36 8.19 -5.73 -6.76
C LEU A 36 8.45 -4.31 -6.22
N LEU A 37 7.38 -3.58 -5.92
CA LEU A 37 7.45 -2.19 -5.43
C LEU A 37 7.74 -2.12 -3.93
N TRP A 38 7.30 -3.11 -3.14
CA TRP A 38 7.38 -3.09 -1.68
C TRP A 38 8.79 -2.86 -1.11
N PRO A 39 9.86 -3.52 -1.60
CA PRO A 39 11.20 -3.30 -1.06
C PRO A 39 11.71 -1.87 -1.24
N ILE A 40 11.29 -1.20 -2.30
CA ILE A 40 11.63 0.21 -2.58
C ILE A 40 10.77 1.10 -1.68
N HIS A 41 9.45 0.90 -1.73
CA HIS A 41 8.49 1.66 -0.93
C HIS A 41 8.82 1.60 0.56
N ALA A 42 9.09 0.43 1.13
CA ALA A 42 9.41 0.28 2.55
C ALA A 42 10.65 1.07 2.98
N LYS A 43 11.65 1.21 2.10
CA LYS A 43 12.87 1.99 2.37
C LYS A 43 12.65 3.49 2.26
N THR A 44 11.78 3.92 1.34
CA THR A 44 11.55 5.34 1.03
C THR A 44 10.27 5.91 1.66
N ARG A 45 9.45 5.08 2.33
CA ARG A 45 8.16 5.46 2.91
C ARG A 45 8.23 6.71 3.78
N SER A 46 9.23 6.81 4.67
CA SER A 46 9.40 7.99 5.52
C SER A 46 9.70 9.26 4.72
N LEU A 47 10.50 9.15 3.66
CA LEU A 47 10.81 10.26 2.76
C LEU A 47 9.58 10.71 1.98
N LEU A 48 8.77 9.77 1.49
CA LEU A 48 7.50 10.07 0.80
C LEU A 48 6.56 10.86 1.71
N PHE A 49 6.38 10.45 2.97
CA PHE A 49 5.57 11.20 3.91
C PHE A 49 6.11 12.60 4.20
N ARG A 50 7.42 12.74 4.37
CA ARG A 50 8.03 14.05 4.56
C ARG A 50 7.83 14.96 3.35
N LEU A 51 7.89 14.41 2.13
CA LEU A 51 7.62 15.14 0.91
C LEU A 51 6.16 15.56 0.81
N LEU A 52 5.22 14.68 1.18
CA LEU A 52 3.79 15.00 1.26
C LEU A 52 3.49 16.13 2.26
N GLU A 53 4.20 16.19 3.39
CA GLU A 53 4.06 17.29 4.37
C GLU A 53 4.61 18.63 3.87
N LEU A 54 5.54 18.62 2.92
CA LEU A 54 6.14 19.83 2.35
C LEU A 54 5.39 20.35 1.12
N MET A 55 4.62 19.49 0.46
CA MET A 55 3.85 19.87 -0.72
C MET A 55 2.47 20.38 -0.32
N ASP A 56 2.10 21.53 -0.86
CA ASP A 56 0.75 22.07 -0.73
C ASP A 56 -0.16 21.46 -1.82
N ILE A 57 -0.73 20.29 -1.53
CA ILE A 57 -1.53 19.52 -2.49
C ILE A 57 -3.00 19.96 -2.42
N HIS A 58 -3.51 20.49 -3.53
CA HIS A 58 -4.91 20.89 -3.68
C HIS A 58 -5.63 20.05 -4.73
N SER A 59 -6.94 19.89 -4.58
CA SER A 59 -7.75 19.27 -5.61
C SER A 59 -7.94 20.24 -6.77
N ALA A 60 -7.70 19.75 -7.99
CA ALA A 60 -7.97 20.52 -9.20
C ALA A 60 -9.48 20.62 -9.50
N ASN A 61 -10.32 19.80 -8.86
CA ASN A 61 -11.77 19.72 -9.07
C ASN A 61 -12.54 19.73 -7.72
N GLN A 62 -13.86 19.66 -7.79
CA GLN A 62 -14.73 19.56 -6.61
C GLN A 62 -14.58 18.22 -5.86
N ASN A 63 -14.02 17.19 -6.50
CA ASN A 63 -13.82 15.90 -5.87
C ASN A 63 -12.65 15.97 -4.87
N ARG A 64 -12.93 15.64 -3.60
CA ARG A 64 -11.95 15.62 -2.51
C ARG A 64 -11.69 14.23 -1.95
N SER A 65 -12.34 13.18 -2.47
CA SER A 65 -12.25 11.82 -1.91
C SER A 65 -10.82 11.26 -1.90
N LEU A 66 -10.01 11.60 -2.90
CA LEU A 66 -8.58 11.29 -2.93
C LEU A 66 -7.81 11.96 -1.79
N LEU A 67 -8.06 13.25 -1.53
CA LEU A 67 -7.36 13.99 -0.47
C LEU A 67 -7.79 13.54 0.92
N GLU A 68 -9.06 13.16 1.07
CA GLU A 68 -9.60 12.56 2.30
C GLU A 68 -8.99 11.17 2.56
N ALA A 69 -8.87 10.32 1.54
CA ALA A 69 -8.16 9.06 1.68
C ALA A 69 -6.67 9.26 2.00
N LEU A 70 -6.02 10.24 1.37
CA LEU A 70 -4.62 10.56 1.61
C LEU A 70 -4.37 11.06 3.04
N SER A 71 -5.26 11.90 3.58
CA SER A 71 -5.13 12.40 4.96
C SER A 71 -5.17 11.26 5.97
N VAL A 72 -6.08 10.30 5.80
CA VAL A 72 -6.15 9.09 6.64
C VAL A 72 -4.85 8.27 6.57
N VAL A 73 -4.25 8.11 5.38
CA VAL A 73 -2.97 7.41 5.21
C VAL A 73 -1.83 8.13 5.93
N ILE A 74 -1.79 9.47 5.87
CA ILE A 74 -0.79 10.29 6.57
C ILE A 74 -0.96 10.18 8.09
N GLU A 75 -2.19 10.27 8.59
CA GLU A 75 -2.50 10.13 10.01
C GLU A 75 -2.04 8.76 10.56
N HIS A 76 -2.26 7.71 9.78
CA HIS A 76 -1.94 6.34 10.17
C HIS A 76 -0.55 5.88 9.69
N ARG A 77 0.35 6.80 9.30
CA ARG A 77 1.64 6.47 8.68
C ARG A 77 2.54 5.52 9.50
N SER A 78 2.43 5.59 10.83
CA SER A 78 3.19 4.79 11.80
C SER A 78 2.42 3.59 12.35
N ALA A 79 1.15 3.41 11.93
CA ALA A 79 0.35 2.28 12.35
C ALA A 79 1.02 0.97 11.92
N ARG A 80 1.05 0.01 12.84
CA ARG A 80 1.56 -1.36 12.60
C ARG A 80 0.45 -2.34 12.26
N ARG A 81 -0.79 -1.85 12.17
CA ARG A 81 -1.98 -2.64 11.86
C ARG A 81 -2.14 -2.72 10.35
N ASN A 82 -2.70 -3.84 9.88
CA ASN A 82 -2.90 -4.11 8.46
C ASN A 82 -4.26 -3.62 7.95
N GLU A 83 -5.14 -3.19 8.85
CA GLU A 83 -6.50 -2.76 8.56
C GLU A 83 -6.73 -1.36 9.14
N LEU A 84 -7.47 -0.55 8.39
CA LEU A 84 -7.93 0.77 8.79
C LEU A 84 -9.45 0.70 8.89
N ASP A 85 -9.98 1.06 10.05
CA ASP A 85 -11.42 1.18 10.26
C ASP A 85 -11.87 2.58 9.83
N ALA A 86 -11.83 2.82 8.52
CA ALA A 86 -12.16 4.11 7.92
C ALA A 86 -13.11 3.90 6.74
N GLN A 87 -14.28 4.53 6.80
CA GLN A 87 -15.22 4.56 5.69
C GLN A 87 -14.76 5.64 4.70
N LEU A 88 -14.09 5.22 3.62
CA LEU A 88 -13.54 6.10 2.60
C LEU A 88 -14.29 5.95 1.27
N ASP A 89 -14.52 7.07 0.58
CA ASP A 89 -14.92 7.03 -0.82
C ASP A 89 -13.69 6.72 -1.69
N LEU A 90 -13.66 5.51 -2.25
CA LEU A 90 -12.59 5.04 -3.13
C LEU A 90 -13.01 5.09 -4.61
N SER A 91 -14.02 5.89 -4.96
CA SER A 91 -14.49 6.07 -6.36
C SER A 91 -13.40 6.56 -7.32
N PHE A 92 -12.34 7.19 -6.80
CA PHE A 92 -11.17 7.59 -7.58
C PHE A 92 -10.27 6.41 -7.98
N ALA A 93 -10.37 5.27 -7.27
CA ALA A 93 -9.55 4.10 -7.51
C ALA A 93 -10.19 3.17 -8.54
N SER A 94 -9.37 2.55 -9.38
CA SER A 94 -9.84 1.54 -10.33
C SER A 94 -10.14 0.23 -9.59
N GLN A 95 -11.24 -0.45 -9.93
CA GLN A 95 -11.69 -1.70 -9.31
C GLN A 95 -10.88 -2.96 -9.70
N ARG A 96 -9.60 -2.81 -10.06
CA ARG A 96 -8.80 -3.91 -10.60
C ARG A 96 -8.48 -5.00 -9.59
#